data_AF-A0A7C3CD01-F1
#
_entry.id   AF-A0A7C3CD01-F1
#
_cell.length_a   1.000
_cell.length_b   1.000
_cell.length_c   1.000
_cell.angle_alpha   90.00
_cell.angle_beta   90.00
_cell.angle_gamma   90.00
#
_symmetry.space_group_name_H-M   'P 1'
#
loop_
_entity.id
_entity.type
_entity.pdbx_description
1 polymer ?
#
loop_
_entity_poly.entity_id
_entity_poly.type
_entity_poly.pdbx_seq_one_letter_code
_entity_poly.pdbx_strand_id
1 'polypeptide(L)'
;MTTMAYADDGNGALGGCVMILLAPIVLGLIGLALVVGGQIATSQHAVERHGSEAIAIRQCVQNGSSIRRFWRLRNGRYAVMCKLPDGKWGIEIFERLRQKWQEVTAFVPRDGSAEAVQRYLWQRGTPTKPFLP
;
A
#
# COMPACT_ATOMS: atom_id res chain seq x y z
N MET A 1 -39.87 1.23 -67.11
CA MET A 1 -40.01 2.44 -66.26
C MET A 1 -40.77 2.03 -65.02
N THR A 2 -40.07 1.83 -63.91
CA THR A 2 -40.68 1.50 -62.62
C THR A 2 -39.84 2.18 -61.55
N THR A 3 -40.35 3.27 -60.99
CA THR A 3 -39.73 4.00 -59.88
C THR A 3 -40.15 3.32 -58.58
N MET A 4 -39.20 2.71 -57.87
CA MET A 4 -39.42 2.28 -56.48
C MET A 4 -39.22 3.48 -55.55
N ALA A 5 -40.25 3.80 -54.79
CA ALA A 5 -40.19 4.75 -53.68
C ALA A 5 -39.56 4.04 -52.47
N TYR A 6 -38.45 4.57 -51.97
CA TYR A 6 -37.85 4.16 -50.71
C TYR A 6 -38.54 4.94 -49.60
N ALA A 7 -39.27 4.25 -48.72
CA ALA A 7 -39.82 4.82 -47.50
C ALA A 7 -38.69 4.88 -46.46
N ASP A 8 -38.52 6.04 -45.85
CA ASP A 8 -37.59 6.33 -44.77
C ASP A 8 -38.34 6.23 -43.44
N ASP A 9 -38.23 5.08 -42.77
CA ASP A 9 -38.84 4.84 -41.46
C ASP A 9 -38.02 5.54 -40.38
N GLY A 10 -38.48 6.73 -40.00
CA GLY A 10 -37.88 7.63 -39.01
C GLY A 10 -37.67 7.00 -37.63
N ASN A 11 -36.54 6.32 -37.46
CA ASN A 11 -36.07 5.77 -36.20
C ASN A 11 -34.83 6.50 -35.64
N GLY A 12 -34.71 7.80 -35.92
CA GLY A 12 -33.56 8.62 -35.52
C GLY A 12 -33.94 9.71 -34.52
N ALA A 13 -34.11 9.41 -33.24
CA ALA A 13 -34.05 10.45 -32.19
C ALA A 13 -33.98 9.95 -30.75
N LEU A 14 -34.47 8.74 -30.43
CA LEU A 14 -34.67 8.36 -29.02
C LEU A 14 -33.52 7.55 -28.39
N GLY A 15 -32.55 7.07 -29.18
CA GLY A 15 -31.41 6.28 -28.67
C GLY A 15 -30.22 7.11 -28.16
N GLY A 16 -30.12 8.39 -28.53
CA GLY A 16 -28.93 9.21 -28.27
C GLY A 16 -28.88 9.88 -26.89
N CYS A 17 -30.04 10.28 -26.34
CA CYS A 17 -30.07 11.05 -25.08
C CYS A 17 -29.92 10.19 -23.82
N VAL A 18 -30.38 8.94 -23.83
CA VAL A 18 -30.32 8.07 -22.63
C VAL A 18 -28.88 7.66 -22.30
N MET A 19 -28.03 7.50 -23.31
CA MET A 19 -26.63 7.09 -23.12
C MET A 19 -25.75 8.20 -22.53
N ILE A 20 -26.08 9.48 -22.74
CA ILE A 20 -25.30 10.62 -22.24
C ILE A 20 -25.52 10.84 -20.73
N LEU A 21 -26.73 10.57 -20.22
CA LEU A 21 -27.05 10.75 -18.79
C LEU A 21 -26.45 9.65 -17.90
N LEU A 22 -26.24 8.44 -18.43
CA LEU A 22 -25.67 7.33 -17.68
C LEU A 22 -24.14 7.31 -17.69
N ALA A 23 -23.50 7.90 -18.71
CA ALA A 23 -22.05 7.98 -18.82
C ALA A 23 -21.34 8.61 -17.59
N PRO A 24 -21.77 9.74 -17.01
CA PRO A 24 -21.13 10.31 -15.82
C PRO A 24 -21.35 9.46 -14.56
N ILE A 25 -22.47 8.73 -14.46
CA ILE A 25 -22.75 7.82 -13.34
C ILE A 25 -21.81 6.61 -13.42
N VAL A 26 -21.66 6.02 -14.61
CA VAL A 26 -20.74 4.89 -14.83
C VAL A 26 -19.28 5.31 -14.63
N LEU A 27 -18.87 6.47 -15.16
CA LEU A 27 -17.53 7.04 -14.92
C LEU A 27 -17.28 7.35 -13.44
N GLY A 28 -18.28 7.88 -12.74
CA GLY A 28 -18.21 8.14 -11.30
C GLY A 28 -18.05 6.86 -10.47
N LEU A 29 -18.78 5.78 -10.83
CA LEU A 29 -18.67 4.49 -10.16
C LEU A 29 -17.31 3.80 -10.42
N ILE A 30 -16.79 3.88 -11.64
CA ILE A 30 -15.45 3.35 -11.99
C ILE A 30 -14.36 4.13 -11.24
N GLY A 31 -14.49 5.46 -11.15
CA GLY A 31 -13.57 6.30 -10.36
C GLY A 31 -13.57 5.96 -8.87
N LEU A 32 -14.75 5.69 -8.30
CA LEU A 32 -14.87 5.35 -6.87
C LEU A 32 -14.25 3.98 -6.53
N ALA A 33 -14.35 3.00 -7.43
CA ALA A 33 -13.78 1.66 -7.21
C ALA A 33 -12.24 1.66 -7.14
N LEU A 34 -11.57 2.62 -7.78
CA LEU A 34 -10.10 2.72 -7.81
C LEU A 34 -9.49 3.31 -6.51
N VAL A 35 -10.29 3.96 -5.66
CA VAL A 35 -9.81 4.59 -4.42
C VAL A 35 -9.67 3.59 -3.27
N VAL A 36 -10.07 2.34 -3.45
CA VAL A 36 -9.86 1.27 -2.46
C VAL A 36 -8.42 0.74 -2.52
N GLY A 37 -7.45 1.66 -2.37
CA GLY A 37 -6.05 1.33 -2.17
C GLY A 37 -5.88 0.54 -0.87
N GLY A 38 -5.13 -0.56 -0.93
CA GLY A 38 -4.93 -1.47 0.20
C GLY A 38 -4.33 -0.76 1.41
N GLN A 39 -5.19 -0.39 2.37
CA GLN A 39 -4.74 0.17 3.65
C GLN A 39 -3.99 -0.90 4.43
N ILE A 40 -2.73 -0.62 4.77
CA ILE A 40 -2.00 -1.39 5.77
C ILE A 40 -2.68 -1.09 7.12
N ALA A 41 -3.22 -2.11 7.76
CA ALA A 41 -3.76 -1.95 9.10
C ALA A 41 -2.61 -1.62 10.05
N THR A 42 -2.53 -0.37 10.49
CA THR A 42 -1.58 0.04 11.52
C THR A 42 -2.05 -0.46 12.87
N SER A 43 -1.13 -0.98 13.68
CA SER A 43 -1.50 -1.53 14.98
C SER A 43 -1.47 -0.43 16.04
N GLN A 44 -2.59 -0.22 16.75
CA GLN A 44 -2.61 0.72 17.88
C GLN A 44 -1.57 0.31 18.95
N HIS A 45 -1.31 -0.99 19.07
CA HIS A 45 -0.32 -1.56 19.99
C HIS A 45 1.09 -0.99 19.83
N ALA A 46 1.52 -0.73 18.59
CA ALA A 46 2.87 -0.21 18.36
C ALA A 46 3.02 1.23 18.87
N VAL A 47 1.97 2.06 18.71
CA VAL A 47 1.96 3.44 19.25
C VAL A 47 1.88 3.42 20.77
N GLU A 48 1.07 2.54 21.35
CA GLU A 48 0.98 2.42 22.81
C GLU A 48 2.30 1.98 23.45
N ARG A 49 3.09 1.14 22.76
CA ARG A 49 4.38 0.62 23.26
C ARG A 49 5.56 1.56 22.99
N HIS A 50 5.60 2.20 21.82
CA HIS A 50 6.78 2.89 21.31
C HIS A 50 6.53 4.38 21.01
N GLY A 51 5.32 4.88 21.25
CA GLY A 51 4.98 6.29 21.18
C GLY A 51 5.21 6.92 19.80
N SER A 52 5.78 8.12 19.80
CA SER A 52 6.07 8.91 18.60
C SER A 52 7.11 8.25 17.68
N GLU A 53 7.96 7.35 18.20
CA GLU A 53 8.94 6.64 17.38
C GLU A 53 8.26 5.73 16.35
N ALA A 54 7.20 5.00 16.75
CA ALA A 54 6.44 4.16 15.84
C ALA A 54 5.84 4.97 14.69
N ILE A 55 5.31 6.16 14.98
CA ILE A 55 4.73 7.06 13.97
C ILE A 55 5.80 7.54 12.99
N ALA A 56 6.96 7.96 13.50
CA ALA A 56 8.07 8.41 12.66
C ALA A 56 8.58 7.30 11.72
N ILE A 57 8.64 6.05 12.22
CA ILE A 57 9.05 4.90 11.42
C ILE A 57 8.02 4.59 10.33
N ARG A 58 6.71 4.57 10.66
CA ARG A 58 5.64 4.36 9.67
C ARG A 58 5.71 5.38 8.54
N GLN A 59 5.86 6.65 8.90
CA GLN A 59 5.98 7.73 7.92
C GLN A 59 7.22 7.54 7.06
N CYS A 60 8.35 7.19 7.66
CA CYS A 60 9.59 6.91 6.95
C CYS A 60 9.42 5.75 5.93
N VAL A 61 8.71 4.68 6.32
CA VAL A 61 8.46 3.52 5.45
C VAL A 61 7.45 3.83 4.35
N GLN A 62 6.40 4.59 4.64
CA GLN A 62 5.33 4.95 3.70
C GLN A 62 5.77 5.98 2.67
N ASN A 63 6.54 6.99 3.08
CA ASN A 63 6.92 8.12 2.22
C ASN A 63 7.98 7.74 1.18
N GLY A 64 8.56 6.53 1.24
CA GLY A 64 9.52 6.04 0.25
C GLY A 64 10.82 6.84 0.16
N SER A 65 11.04 7.81 1.06
CA SER A 65 12.12 8.79 0.99
C SER A 65 13.46 8.32 1.56
N SER A 66 13.59 7.03 1.89
CA SER A 66 14.76 6.48 2.58
C SER A 66 15.15 5.11 2.04
N ILE A 67 16.37 4.67 2.38
CA ILE A 67 16.91 3.36 2.01
C ILE A 67 16.05 2.28 2.68
N ARG A 68 15.08 1.76 1.94
CA ARG A 68 14.23 0.64 2.36
C ARG A 68 14.93 -0.65 2.00
N ARG A 69 15.16 -1.48 3.01
CA ARG A 69 15.59 -2.86 2.83
C ARG A 69 14.51 -3.76 3.42
N PHE A 70 14.19 -4.82 2.70
CA PHE A 70 13.18 -5.79 3.12
C PHE A 70 13.87 -7.06 3.58
N TRP A 71 13.40 -7.65 4.67
CA TRP A 71 13.86 -8.96 5.11
C TRP A 71 12.68 -9.87 5.42
N ARG A 72 12.79 -11.13 5.01
CA ARG A 72 11.90 -12.18 5.47
C ARG A 72 12.50 -12.82 6.72
N LEU A 73 11.76 -12.78 7.82
CA LEU A 73 12.13 -13.40 9.09
C LEU A 73 11.80 -14.91 9.06
N ARG A 74 12.46 -15.71 9.89
CA ARG A 74 12.27 -17.17 9.94
C ARG A 74 10.84 -17.60 10.26
N ASN A 75 10.10 -16.77 11.00
CA ASN A 75 8.70 -17.01 11.36
C ASN A 75 7.69 -16.56 10.29
N GLY A 76 8.14 -16.23 9.08
CA GLY A 76 7.27 -15.80 7.98
C GLY A 76 6.86 -14.32 8.02
N ARG A 77 7.30 -13.56 9.02
CA ARG A 77 7.12 -12.10 9.07
C ARG A 77 8.08 -11.39 8.14
N TYR A 78 7.79 -10.13 7.86
CA TYR A 78 8.61 -9.26 7.03
C TYR A 78 9.06 -8.07 7.86
N ALA A 79 10.30 -7.65 7.69
CA ALA A 79 10.86 -6.47 8.33
C ALA A 79 11.30 -5.45 7.29
N VAL A 80 11.07 -4.18 7.58
CA VAL A 80 11.54 -3.05 6.78
C VAL A 80 12.36 -2.14 7.67
N MET A 81 13.56 -1.81 7.23
CA MET A 81 14.43 -0.86 7.91
C MET A 81 14.34 0.51 7.25
N CYS A 82 14.41 1.56 8.06
CA CYS A 82 14.24 2.95 7.63
C CYS A 82 15.18 3.88 8.41
N LYS A 83 15.79 4.88 7.75
CA LYS A 83 16.64 5.88 8.42
C LYS A 83 15.79 7.11 8.76
N LEU A 84 15.72 7.45 10.04
CA LEU A 84 14.95 8.57 10.58
C LEU A 84 15.70 9.91 10.42
N PRO A 85 15.00 11.06 10.52
CA PRO A 85 15.62 12.38 10.38
C PRO A 85 16.72 12.69 11.40
N ASP A 86 16.64 12.10 12.60
CA ASP A 86 17.65 12.23 13.66
C ASP A 86 18.90 11.35 13.42
N GLY A 87 18.92 10.61 12.31
CA GLY A 87 20.03 9.73 11.92
C GLY A 87 19.91 8.29 12.43
N LYS A 88 18.97 7.99 13.32
CA LYS A 88 18.74 6.62 13.83
C LYS A 88 18.08 5.73 12.79
N TRP A 89 18.20 4.42 12.98
CA TRP A 89 17.55 3.41 12.17
C TRP A 89 16.41 2.76 12.93
N GLY A 90 15.22 2.84 12.36
CA GLY A 90 14.02 2.16 12.83
C GLY A 90 13.73 0.89 12.03
N ILE A 91 12.94 0.00 12.63
CA ILE A 91 12.42 -1.19 11.99
C ILE A 91 10.90 -1.25 12.14
N GLU A 92 10.22 -1.60 11.06
CA GLU A 92 8.79 -1.94 11.03
C GLU A 92 8.64 -3.42 10.66
N ILE A 93 7.86 -4.16 11.44
CA ILE A 93 7.63 -5.59 11.24
C ILE A 93 6.17 -5.80 10.85
N PHE A 94 5.96 -6.51 9.76
CA PHE A 94 4.65 -6.85 9.23
C PHE A 94 4.45 -8.37 9.20
N GLU A 95 3.20 -8.77 9.27
CA GLU A 95 2.77 -10.12 8.98
C GLU A 95 1.59 -10.12 8.01
N ARG A 96 1.47 -11.18 7.22
CA ARG A 96 0.36 -11.34 6.29
C ARG A 96 -0.74 -12.13 6.99
N LEU A 97 -1.83 -11.47 7.34
CA LEU A 97 -3.03 -12.13 7.87
C LEU A 97 -4.08 -12.21 6.76
N ARG A 98 -4.41 -13.44 6.36
CA ARG A 98 -5.28 -13.73 5.21
C ARG A 98 -4.71 -13.05 3.94
N GLN A 99 -5.40 -12.02 3.45
CA GLN A 99 -5.04 -11.26 2.25
C GLN A 99 -4.54 -9.84 2.56
N LYS A 100 -4.37 -9.48 3.83
CA LYS A 100 -3.95 -8.14 4.24
C LYS A 100 -2.59 -8.17 4.93
N TRP A 101 -1.81 -7.11 4.68
CA TRP A 101 -0.62 -6.82 5.46
C TRP A 101 -1.03 -6.09 6.73
N GLN A 102 -0.57 -6.61 7.87
CA GLN A 102 -0.80 -6.00 9.17
C GLN A 102 0.54 -5.71 9.83
N GLU A 103 0.66 -4.51 10.38
CA GLU A 103 1.79 -4.15 11.22
C GLU A 103 1.72 -4.93 12.54
N VAL A 104 2.83 -5.56 12.91
CA VAL A 104 3.01 -6.23 14.20
C VAL A 104 3.60 -5.24 15.21
N THR A 105 4.65 -4.51 14.82
CA THR A 105 5.33 -3.52 15.66
C THR A 105 6.25 -2.61 14.83
N ALA A 106 6.54 -1.42 15.35
CA ALA A 106 7.51 -0.46 14.80
C ALA A 106 8.30 0.17 15.96
N PHE A 107 9.64 0.15 15.90
CA PHE A 107 10.49 0.67 16.97
C PHE A 107 11.95 0.92 16.52
N VAL A 108 12.73 1.62 17.35
CA VAL A 108 14.18 1.79 17.18
C VAL A 108 14.93 0.76 18.04
N PRO A 109 15.67 -0.21 17.45
CA PRO A 109 16.42 -1.19 18.24
C PRO A 109 17.63 -0.58 18.95
N ARG A 110 17.73 -0.76 20.27
CA ARG A 110 18.88 -0.38 21.10
C ARG A 110 19.26 1.10 20.94
N ASP A 111 20.43 1.38 20.37
CA ASP A 111 20.98 2.73 20.16
C ASP A 111 20.55 3.36 18.83
N GLY A 112 19.78 2.64 17.99
CA GLY A 112 19.37 3.10 16.68
C GLY A 112 20.48 3.08 15.62
N SER A 113 21.61 2.42 15.88
CA SER A 113 22.63 2.20 14.85
C SER A 113 22.15 1.20 13.79
N ALA A 114 22.70 1.28 12.58
CA ALA A 114 22.39 0.31 11.52
C ALA A 114 22.81 -1.11 11.95
N GLU A 115 23.91 -1.20 12.68
CA GLU A 115 24.49 -2.41 13.24
C GLU A 115 23.55 -3.03 14.28
N ALA A 116 22.90 -2.23 15.13
CA ALA A 116 21.91 -2.72 16.09
C ALA A 116 20.69 -3.31 15.38
N VAL A 117 20.19 -2.67 14.31
CA VAL A 117 19.07 -3.21 13.51
C VAL A 117 19.49 -4.51 12.82
N GLN A 118 20.67 -4.55 12.19
CA GLN A 118 21.18 -5.76 11.53
C GLN A 118 21.35 -6.91 12.53
N ARG A 119 21.90 -6.64 13.71
CA ARG A 119 22.04 -7.63 14.79
C ARG A 119 20.68 -8.14 15.25
N TYR A 120 19.68 -7.27 15.39
CA TYR A 120 18.32 -7.66 15.72
C TYR A 120 17.72 -8.60 14.65
N LEU A 121 17.84 -8.24 13.38
CA LEU A 121 17.36 -9.05 12.25
C LEU A 121 18.04 -10.43 12.21
N TRP A 122 19.36 -10.45 12.42
CA TRP A 122 20.15 -11.69 12.50
C TRP A 122 19.64 -12.62 13.61
N GLN A 123 19.42 -12.08 14.81
CA GLN A 123 18.89 -12.84 15.96
C GLN A 123 17.48 -13.39 15.70
N ARG A 124 16.68 -12.72 14.84
CA ARG A 124 15.35 -13.18 14.41
C ARG A 124 15.39 -14.15 13.22
N GLY A 125 16.59 -14.56 12.79
CA GLY A 125 16.79 -15.62 11.81
C GLY A 125 16.60 -15.17 10.36
N THR A 126 16.94 -13.93 10.01
CA THR A 126 17.01 -13.52 8.60
C THR A 126 18.17 -14.24 7.90
N PRO A 127 17.97 -14.93 6.77
CA PRO A 127 19.05 -15.51 5.99
C PRO A 127 19.84 -14.39 5.31
N THR A 128 20.88 -13.90 6.01
CA THR A 128 22.08 -13.12 5.65
C THR A 128 22.08 -12.04 4.57
N LYS A 129 21.06 -11.89 3.71
CA LYS A 129 21.00 -10.84 2.69
C LYS A 129 19.62 -10.15 2.72
N PRO A 130 19.57 -8.80 2.75
CA PRO A 130 18.33 -8.09 2.47
C PRO A 130 17.79 -8.51 1.11
N PHE A 131 16.47 -8.63 1.02
CA PHE A 131 15.79 -8.59 -0.26
C PHE A 131 16.01 -7.17 -0.80
N LEU A 132 16.81 -7.06 -1.86
CA LEU A 132 16.83 -5.84 -2.65
C LEU A 132 15.50 -5.79 -3.40
N PRO A 133 14.77 -4.65 -3.36
CA PRO A 133 13.65 -4.43 -4.26
C PRO A 133 14.10 -4.45 -5.72
#